data_AF-A0AA91YK57-F1
#
_entry.id   AF-A0AA91YK57-F1
#
_cell.length_a   1.000
_cell.length_b   1.000
_cell.length_c   1.000
_cell.angle_alpha   90.00
_cell.angle_beta   90.00
_cell.angle_gamma   90.00
#
_symmetry.space_group_name_H-M   'P 1'
#
loop_
_entity.id
_entity.type
_entity.pdbx_description
1 polymer ?
#
loop_
_entity_poly.entity_id
_entity_poly.type
_entity_poly.pdbx_seq_one_letter_code
_entity_poly.pdbx_strand_id
1 'polypeptide(L)'
;NDVFIVFYSQFYINSILVGEKYYNSKTGVYRIYEKTSSTFIDKKIKITLLQKDLNDIYNKYKELKIPNKKLCMKMKEENEDILIERQILVNSENINDVKECAVKDDEQANIDMITSQLLNLIKTSDEYKKTFPQADWEM
;
A
#
# COMPACT_ATOMS: atom_id res chain seq x y z
N ASN A 1 -2.19 21.25 -10.86
CA ASN A 1 -1.24 20.12 -10.71
C ASN A 1 -2.03 18.88 -10.41
N ASP A 2 -1.96 17.90 -11.31
CA ASP A 2 -2.62 16.61 -11.09
C ASP A 2 -1.84 15.86 -10.01
N VAL A 3 -2.55 15.45 -8.96
CA VAL A 3 -1.98 14.64 -7.89
C VAL A 3 -1.86 13.20 -8.35
N PHE A 4 -0.68 12.62 -8.15
CA PHE A 4 -0.37 11.24 -8.44
C PHE A 4 0.05 10.51 -7.17
N ILE A 5 -0.45 9.29 -6.96
CA ILE A 5 -0.12 8.46 -5.81
C ILE A 5 0.36 7.09 -6.28
N VAL A 6 1.51 6.67 -5.74
CA VAL A 6 1.97 5.28 -5.80
C VAL A 6 1.95 4.71 -4.40
N PHE A 7 1.41 3.50 -4.28
CA PHE A 7 1.48 2.72 -3.06
C PHE A 7 2.15 1.39 -3.34
N TYR A 8 3.00 0.99 -2.39
CA TYR A 8 3.66 -0.31 -2.41
C TYR A 8 3.70 -0.88 -1.00
N SER A 9 3.37 -2.16 -0.88
CA SER A 9 3.51 -2.91 0.36
C SER A 9 4.00 -4.30 0.04
N GLN A 10 5.11 -4.71 0.64
CA GLN A 10 5.68 -6.04 0.54
C GLN A 10 5.67 -6.72 1.90
N PHE A 11 5.43 -8.02 1.88
CA PHE A 11 5.37 -8.86 3.07
C PHE A 11 6.35 -10.02 2.90
N TYR A 12 7.27 -10.13 3.84
CA TYR A 12 8.32 -11.13 3.84
C TYR A 12 8.24 -12.01 5.08
N ILE A 13 8.40 -13.32 4.89
CA ILE A 13 8.58 -14.31 5.96
C ILE A 13 9.92 -14.98 5.73
N ASN A 14 10.81 -14.94 6.73
CA ASN A 14 12.17 -15.50 6.65
C ASN A 14 12.93 -15.00 5.40
N SER A 15 12.80 -13.71 5.09
CA SER A 15 13.34 -13.04 3.88
C SER A 15 12.76 -13.50 2.53
N ILE A 16 11.69 -14.29 2.53
CA ILE A 16 10.98 -14.72 1.32
C ILE A 16 9.76 -13.82 1.09
N LEU A 17 9.62 -13.26 -0.10
CA LEU A 17 8.44 -12.47 -0.47
C LEU A 17 7.21 -13.38 -0.60
N VAL A 18 6.26 -13.19 0.31
CA VAL A 18 5.01 -13.97 0.38
C VAL A 18 3.78 -13.11 0.10
N GLY A 19 3.91 -11.77 0.06
CA GLY A 19 2.80 -10.90 -0.28
C GLY A 19 3.25 -9.56 -0.86
N GLU A 20 2.49 -9.02 -1.80
CA GLU A 20 2.69 -7.70 -2.38
C GLU A 20 1.34 -7.05 -2.70
N LYS A 21 1.20 -5.77 -2.37
CA LYS A 21 0.14 -4.88 -2.88
C LYS A 21 0.79 -3.69 -3.55
N TYR A 22 0.35 -3.37 -4.77
CA TYR A 22 0.85 -2.23 -5.55
C TYR A 22 -0.32 -1.45 -6.13
N TYR A 23 -0.25 -0.12 -6.06
CA TYR A 23 -1.17 0.78 -6.76
C TYR A 23 -0.42 1.93 -7.43
N ASN A 24 -0.87 2.32 -8.62
CA ASN A 24 -0.36 3.47 -9.35
C ASN A 24 -1.52 4.28 -9.96
N SER A 25 -1.80 5.46 -9.40
CA SER A 25 -2.96 6.26 -9.81
C SER A 25 -2.89 6.87 -11.21
N LYS A 26 -1.70 6.98 -11.82
CA LYS A 26 -1.51 7.40 -13.22
C LYS A 26 -2.02 6.34 -14.18
N THR A 27 -1.77 5.07 -13.88
CA THR A 27 -2.18 3.93 -14.72
C THR A 27 -3.50 3.31 -14.28
N GLY A 28 -3.91 3.56 -13.04
CA GLY A 28 -5.00 2.90 -12.35
C GLY A 28 -4.72 1.44 -12.00
N VAL A 29 -3.49 0.94 -12.18
CA VAL A 29 -3.20 -0.48 -11.94
C VAL A 29 -3.10 -0.73 -10.44
N TYR A 30 -3.92 -1.64 -9.95
CA TYR A 30 -3.83 -2.24 -8.62
C TYR A 30 -3.48 -3.73 -8.75
N ARG A 31 -2.44 -4.19 -8.06
CA ARG A 31 -2.01 -5.60 -8.02
C ARG A 31 -2.07 -6.13 -6.60
N ILE A 32 -2.54 -7.36 -6.47
CA ILE A 32 -2.35 -8.20 -5.28
C ILE A 32 -1.59 -9.45 -5.71
N TYR A 33 -0.47 -9.70 -5.04
CA TYR A 33 0.25 -10.96 -5.07
C TYR A 33 0.27 -11.53 -3.65
N GLU A 34 -0.05 -12.80 -3.50
CA GLU A 34 0.00 -13.52 -2.23
C GLU A 34 0.38 -14.98 -2.48
N LYS A 35 1.31 -15.49 -1.70
CA LYS A 35 1.82 -16.84 -1.78
C LYS A 35 1.98 -17.40 -0.38
N THR A 36 1.09 -18.30 -0.01
CA THR A 36 1.20 -19.12 1.20
C THR A 36 1.48 -20.59 0.82
N SER A 37 1.56 -21.47 1.82
CA SER A 37 1.70 -22.91 1.58
C SER A 37 0.50 -23.53 0.88
N SER A 38 -0.69 -22.92 1.00
CA SER A 38 -1.97 -23.44 0.50
C SER A 38 -2.63 -22.57 -0.57
N THR A 39 -2.24 -21.31 -0.70
CA THR A 39 -2.91 -20.33 -1.57
C THR A 39 -1.91 -19.57 -2.43
N PHE A 40 -2.28 -19.37 -3.70
CA PHE A 40 -1.55 -18.50 -4.62
C PHE A 40 -2.52 -17.53 -5.32
N ILE A 41 -2.26 -16.23 -5.17
CA ILE A 41 -2.98 -15.14 -5.83
C ILE A 41 -1.96 -14.28 -6.55
N ASP A 42 -2.15 -14.03 -7.84
CA ASP A 42 -1.50 -12.92 -8.55
C ASP A 42 -2.53 -12.31 -9.48
N LYS A 43 -3.14 -11.20 -9.04
CA LYS A 43 -4.22 -10.53 -9.76
C LYS A 43 -3.88 -9.06 -9.95
N LYS A 44 -4.24 -8.55 -11.13
CA LYS A 44 -4.16 -7.13 -11.49
C LYS A 44 -5.53 -6.66 -11.93
N ILE A 45 -5.93 -5.49 -11.43
CA ILE A 45 -7.17 -4.82 -11.79
C ILE A 45 -6.90 -3.35 -12.09
N LYS A 46 -7.78 -2.75 -12.89
CA LYS A 46 -7.72 -1.34 -13.21
C LYS A 46 -8.78 -0.59 -12.41
N ILE A 47 -8.35 0.28 -11.51
CA ILE A 47 -9.17 1.16 -10.68
C ILE A 47 -8.70 2.58 -10.91
N THR A 48 -9.60 3.43 -11.39
CA THR A 48 -9.31 4.85 -11.61
C THR A 48 -9.97 5.66 -10.49
N LEU A 49 -9.16 6.27 -9.62
CA LEU A 49 -9.66 7.13 -8.57
C LEU A 49 -9.96 8.53 -9.11
N LEU A 50 -10.92 9.23 -8.50
CA LEU A 50 -11.25 10.59 -8.89
C LEU A 50 -10.13 11.55 -8.46
N GLN A 51 -9.91 12.59 -9.25
CA GLN A 51 -8.89 13.61 -8.91
C GLN A 51 -9.17 14.28 -7.56
N LYS A 52 -10.45 14.41 -7.18
CA LYS A 52 -10.85 14.93 -5.88
C LYS A 52 -10.33 14.04 -4.74
N ASP A 53 -10.51 12.73 -4.84
CA ASP A 53 -10.06 11.77 -3.81
C ASP A 53 -8.53 11.79 -3.67
N LEU A 54 -7.82 11.86 -4.80
CA LEU A 54 -6.35 11.99 -4.81
C LEU A 54 -5.91 13.30 -4.14
N ASN A 55 -6.59 14.41 -4.43
CA ASN A 55 -6.31 15.70 -3.80
C ASN A 55 -6.56 15.67 -2.29
N ASP A 56 -7.62 14.99 -1.83
CA ASP A 56 -7.94 14.85 -0.41
C ASP A 56 -6.83 14.08 0.34
N ILE A 57 -6.36 12.97 -0.23
CA ILE A 57 -5.21 12.23 0.31
C ILE A 57 -3.94 13.10 0.33
N TYR A 58 -3.68 13.85 -0.73
CA TYR A 58 -2.51 14.74 -0.81
C TYR A 58 -2.53 15.86 0.23
N ASN A 59 -3.70 16.47 0.44
CA ASN A 59 -3.88 17.49 1.46
C ASN A 59 -3.58 16.92 2.85
N LYS A 60 -4.08 15.72 3.14
CA LYS A 60 -3.80 15.03 4.41
C LYS A 60 -2.32 14.65 4.54
N TYR A 61 -1.71 14.13 3.48
CA TYR A 61 -0.29 13.82 3.44
C TYR A 61 0.59 15.03 3.79
N LYS A 62 0.25 16.21 3.25
CA LYS A 62 0.92 17.48 3.56
C LYS A 62 0.69 17.94 4.99
N GLU A 63 -0.53 17.85 5.49
CA GLU A 63 -0.90 18.23 6.87
C GLU A 63 -0.06 17.45 7.89
N LEU A 64 0.08 16.14 7.68
CA LEU A 64 0.81 15.23 8.56
C LEU A 64 2.34 15.31 8.41
N LYS A 65 2.84 16.07 7.43
CA LYS A 65 4.27 16.19 7.12
C LYS A 65 4.97 14.83 7.01
N ILE A 66 4.32 13.87 6.34
CA ILE A 66 4.87 12.52 6.19
C ILE A 66 6.20 12.60 5.44
N PRO A 67 7.29 12.08 6.03
CA PRO A 67 8.58 12.08 5.37
C PRO A 67 8.53 11.12 4.17
N ASN A 68 9.32 11.42 3.14
CA ASN A 68 9.50 10.51 2.00
C ASN A 68 10.39 9.32 2.44
N LYS A 69 9.83 8.41 3.23
CA LYS A 69 10.48 7.26 3.85
C LYS A 69 9.67 5.99 3.65
N LYS A 70 10.36 4.86 3.72
CA LYS A 70 9.76 3.54 3.70
C LYS A 70 9.44 3.17 5.14
N LEU A 71 8.24 2.67 5.41
CA LEU A 71 7.93 2.06 6.70
C LEU A 71 8.44 0.62 6.68
N CYS A 72 9.19 0.24 7.71
CA CYS A 72 9.74 -1.10 7.86
C CYS A 72 9.34 -1.65 9.23
N MET A 73 8.36 -2.55 9.27
CA MET A 73 7.94 -3.21 10.49
C MET A 73 8.58 -4.60 10.55
N LYS A 74 9.28 -4.89 11.65
CA LYS A 74 9.86 -6.20 11.91
C LYS A 74 9.16 -6.85 13.09
N MET A 75 8.73 -8.09 12.92
CA MET A 75 8.05 -8.87 13.95
C MET A 75 8.66 -10.27 13.99
N LYS A 76 8.60 -10.91 15.16
CA LYS A 76 8.94 -12.32 15.33
C LYS A 76 7.71 -13.06 15.80
N GLU A 77 7.29 -14.07 15.04
CA GLU A 77 6.12 -14.89 15.35
C GLU A 77 6.49 -16.36 15.12
N GLU A 78 6.32 -17.22 16.14
CA GLU A 78 6.55 -18.67 16.03
C GLU A 78 7.90 -19.13 15.39
N ASN A 79 8.98 -18.35 15.58
CA ASN A 79 10.32 -18.52 14.96
C ASN A 79 10.46 -18.05 13.50
N GLU A 80 9.48 -17.32 12.99
CA GLU A 80 9.55 -16.66 11.69
C GLU A 80 9.94 -15.19 11.85
N ASP A 81 10.88 -14.75 11.01
CA ASP A 81 11.23 -13.34 10.87
C ASP A 81 10.29 -12.69 9.85
N ILE A 82 9.36 -11.88 10.35
CA ILE A 82 8.40 -11.14 9.54
C ILE A 82 8.92 -9.74 9.28
N LEU A 83 8.91 -9.33 8.01
CA LEU A 83 9.21 -7.96 7.59
C LEU A 83 8.08 -7.44 6.70
N ILE A 84 7.47 -6.34 7.14
CA ILE A 84 6.51 -5.57 6.34
C ILE A 84 7.18 -4.29 5.89
N GLU A 85 7.19 -4.10 4.58
CA GLU A 85 7.79 -2.95 3.93
C GLU A 85 6.71 -2.18 3.20
N ARG A 86 6.44 -0.94 3.62
CA ARG A 86 5.34 -0.13 3.08
C ARG A 86 5.83 1.25 2.66
N GLN A 87 5.32 1.73 1.54
CA GLN A 87 5.69 3.03 0.98
C GLN A 87 4.49 3.66 0.31
N ILE A 88 4.32 4.96 0.53
CA ILE A 88 3.38 5.80 -0.21
C ILE A 88 4.11 7.01 -0.74
N LEU A 89 3.98 7.25 -2.04
CA LEU A 89 4.63 8.32 -2.76
C LEU A 89 3.57 9.21 -3.36
N VAL A 90 3.66 10.50 -3.10
CA VAL A 90 2.77 11.49 -3.70
C VAL A 90 3.56 12.42 -4.61
N ASN A 91 3.13 12.52 -5.86
CA ASN A 91 3.76 13.27 -6.95
C ASN A 91 5.23 12.91 -7.23
N SER A 92 5.72 11.75 -6.76
CA SER A 92 7.05 11.24 -7.08
C SER A 92 6.99 10.27 -8.26
N GLU A 93 7.89 10.43 -9.22
CA GLU A 93 8.05 9.50 -10.35
C GLU A 93 9.07 8.39 -10.07
N ASN A 94 9.92 8.53 -9.05
CA ASN A 94 10.96 7.56 -8.72
C ASN A 94 10.61 6.77 -7.45
N ILE A 95 10.20 5.51 -7.66
CA ILE A 95 9.82 4.58 -6.59
C ILE A 95 11.06 4.03 -5.85
N ASN A 96 12.21 4.00 -6.53
CA ASN A 96 13.42 3.29 -6.08
C ASN A 96 14.33 4.08 -5.13
N ASP A 97 14.05 5.36 -4.87
CA ASP A 97 14.97 6.27 -4.18
C ASP A 97 14.76 6.34 -2.66
N VAL A 98 13.77 5.62 -2.12
CA VAL A 98 13.47 5.65 -0.69
C VAL A 98 14.12 4.46 0.02
N LYS A 99 15.34 4.68 0.53
CA LYS A 99 16.12 3.66 1.26
C LYS A 99 16.01 3.78 2.78
N GLU A 100 15.52 4.90 3.29
CA GLU A 100 15.43 5.13 4.73
C GLU A 100 14.16 4.50 5.31
N CYS A 101 14.34 3.60 6.28
CA CYS A 101 13.25 3.07 7.08
C CYS A 101 12.84 4.11 8.15
N ALA A 102 11.58 4.51 8.17
CA ALA A 102 10.95 5.22 9.28
C ALA A 102 10.67 4.21 10.41
N VAL A 103 11.09 4.53 11.63
CA VAL A 103 11.06 3.65 12.81
C VAL A 103 10.48 4.37 14.04
N LYS A 104 9.72 5.47 13.85
CA LYS A 104 9.02 6.14 14.97
C LYS A 104 7.52 5.85 14.90
N ASP A 105 6.92 5.60 16.06
CA ASP A 105 5.49 5.27 16.19
C ASP A 105 4.56 6.31 15.53
N ASP A 106 4.88 7.60 15.68
CA ASP A 106 4.09 8.69 15.08
C ASP A 106 4.17 8.71 13.53
N GLU A 107 5.34 8.40 12.96
CA GLU A 107 5.52 8.35 11.50
C GLU A 107 4.75 7.17 10.91
N GLN A 108 4.74 6.05 11.63
CA GLN A 108 3.97 4.87 11.28
C GLN A 108 2.47 5.15 11.28
N ALA A 109 1.93 5.74 12.35
CA ALA A 109 0.50 6.08 12.45
C ALA A 109 0.04 6.99 11.30
N ASN A 110 0.87 7.97 10.92
CA ASN A 110 0.56 8.87 9.81
C ASN A 110 0.56 8.15 8.45
N ILE A 111 1.55 7.29 8.18
CA ILE A 111 1.61 6.48 6.95
C ILE A 111 0.41 5.51 6.88
N ASP A 112 0.06 4.89 7.99
CA ASP A 112 -1.06 3.94 8.09
C ASP A 112 -2.40 4.63 7.81
N MET A 113 -2.59 5.86 8.29
CA MET A 113 -3.79 6.63 8.02
C MET A 113 -3.95 6.94 6.52
N ILE A 114 -2.89 7.43 5.85
CA ILE A 114 -2.92 7.71 4.40
C ILE A 114 -3.12 6.41 3.61
N THR A 115 -2.42 5.34 4.00
CA THR A 115 -2.56 4.02 3.36
C THR A 115 -3.99 3.51 3.47
N SER A 116 -4.60 3.62 4.64
CA SER A 116 -5.98 3.17 4.89
C SER A 116 -6.98 3.95 4.05
N GLN A 117 -6.83 5.28 3.95
CA GLN A 117 -7.68 6.10 3.08
C GLN A 117 -7.61 5.64 1.62
N LEU A 118 -6.40 5.42 1.10
CA LEU A 118 -6.19 4.95 -0.27
C LEU A 118 -6.79 3.56 -0.50
N LEU A 119 -6.50 2.60 0.38
CA LEU A 119 -6.98 1.24 0.25
C LEU A 119 -8.50 1.15 0.38
N ASN A 120 -9.12 1.99 1.22
CA ASN A 120 -10.58 2.04 1.34
C ASN A 120 -11.23 2.48 0.02
N LEU A 121 -10.70 3.52 -0.64
CA LEU A 121 -11.18 3.95 -1.96
C LEU A 121 -11.03 2.85 -3.02
N ILE A 122 -9.91 2.14 -3.02
CA ILE A 122 -9.66 1.01 -3.92
C ILE A 122 -10.67 -0.12 -3.66
N LYS A 123 -10.81 -0.55 -2.41
CA LYS A 123 -11.67 -1.68 -2.00
C LYS A 123 -13.16 -1.41 -2.20
N THR A 124 -13.58 -0.14 -2.11
CA THR A 124 -14.98 0.25 -2.29
C THR A 124 -15.38 0.39 -3.77
N SER A 125 -14.42 0.44 -4.69
CA SER A 125 -14.67 0.47 -6.14
C SER A 125 -15.38 -0.79 -6.64
N ASP A 126 -16.18 -0.63 -7.69
CA ASP A 126 -16.93 -1.74 -8.29
C ASP A 126 -15.98 -2.76 -8.96
N GLU A 127 -14.88 -2.30 -9.54
CA GLU A 127 -13.87 -3.16 -10.17
C GLU A 127 -13.20 -4.08 -9.15
N TYR A 128 -12.93 -3.57 -7.94
CA TYR A 128 -12.42 -4.38 -6.85
C TYR A 128 -13.44 -5.44 -6.43
N LYS A 129 -14.67 -5.03 -6.12
CA LYS A 129 -15.75 -5.93 -5.66
C LYS A 129 -16.05 -7.04 -6.67
N LYS A 130 -16.04 -6.73 -7.96
CA LYS A 130 -16.23 -7.73 -9.04
C LYS A 130 -15.10 -8.74 -9.10
N THR A 131 -13.86 -8.31 -8.85
CA THR A 131 -12.68 -9.18 -8.95
C THR A 131 -12.44 -10.02 -7.69
N PHE A 132 -12.86 -9.48 -6.55
CA PHE A 132 -12.73 -10.08 -5.23
C PHE A 132 -14.10 -10.15 -4.51
N PRO A 133 -15.09 -10.88 -5.08
CA PRO A 133 -16.47 -10.89 -4.59
C PRO A 133 -16.65 -11.58 -3.23
N GLN A 134 -15.60 -12.20 -2.70
CA GLN A 134 -15.58 -12.89 -1.40
C GLN A 134 -14.49 -12.35 -0.46
N ALA A 135 -13.93 -11.16 -0.70
CA ALA A 135 -13.00 -10.55 0.25
C ALA A 135 -13.72 -9.94 1.47
N ASP A 136 -14.63 -10.70 2.09
CA ASP A 136 -15.11 -10.51 3.47
C ASP A 136 -14.07 -11.04 4.49
N TRP A 137 -12.78 -10.74 4.27
CA TRP A 137 -11.66 -11.27 5.07
C TRP A 137 -10.93 -10.15 5.85
N GLU A 138 -11.56 -8.98 5.99
CA GLU A 138 -11.06 -7.91 6.85
C GLU A 138 -12.24 -7.22 7.58
N MET A 139 -12.79 -7.90 8.60
CA MET A 139 -13.34 -7.26 9.80
C MET A 139 -12.47 -7.65 10.99
#